data_AF-A0A929XTB3-F1
#
_entry.id   AF-A0A929XTB3-F1
#
_cell.length_a   1.000
_cell.length_b   1.000
_cell.length_c   1.000
_cell.angle_alpha   90.00
_cell.angle_beta   90.00
_cell.angle_gamma   90.00
#
_symmetry.space_group_name_H-M   'P 1'
#
loop_
_entity.id
_entity.type
_entity.pdbx_description
1 polymer ?
#
loop_
_entity_poly.entity_id
_entity_poly.type
_entity_poly.pdbx_seq_one_letter_code
_entity_poly.pdbx_strand_id
1 'polypeptide(L)' 'MNQTYELIAPCHFGLEAVLKREIYDLGYDICEVQDGRVSFLGDAEAICRANLCLRSAERILLKAGSFHAESFEDLF' A
#
# COMPACT_ATOMS: atom_id res chain seq x y z
N MET A 1 2.16 22.12 -0.73
CA MET A 1 2.76 21.02 -1.50
C MET A 1 2.14 19.75 -0.97
N ASN A 2 1.36 19.00 -1.77
CA ASN A 2 0.82 17.71 -1.30
C ASN A 2 1.98 16.71 -1.28
N GLN A 3 2.28 16.20 -0.09
CA GLN A 3 3.28 15.17 0.10
C GLN A 3 2.69 13.84 -0.38
N THR A 4 3.42 13.14 -1.24
CA THR A 4 3.04 11.82 -1.74
C THR A 4 3.68 10.74 -0.88
N TYR A 5 2.92 9.71 -0.55
CA TYR A 5 3.29 8.59 0.28
C TYR A 5 3.16 7.29 -0.51
N GLU A 6 4.04 6.33 -0.23
CA GLU A 6 3.86 4.95 -0.66
C GLU A 6 3.08 4.19 0.43
N LEU A 7 1.90 3.70 0.06
CA LEU A 7 0.99 2.97 0.93
C LEU A 7 0.97 1.50 0.53
N ILE A 8 0.93 0.60 1.51
CA ILE A 8 0.85 -0.85 1.31
C ILE A 8 -0.47 -1.34 1.91
N ALA A 9 -1.26 -2.03 1.09
CA ALA A 9 -2.51 -2.66 1.48
C ALA A 9 -2.38 -4.19 1.38
N PRO A 10 -2.12 -4.90 2.51
CA PRO A 10 -2.20 -6.35 2.56
C PRO A 10 -3.62 -6.85 2.30
N CYS A 11 -3.74 -8.03 1.71
CA CYS A 11 -4.99 -8.75 1.47
C CYS A 11 -4.75 -10.27 1.47
N HIS A 12 -5.82 -11.05 1.53
CA HIS A 12 -5.72 -12.50 1.41
C HIS A 12 -5.25 -12.90 0.00
N PHE A 13 -4.47 -13.97 -0.11
CA PHE A 13 -4.00 -14.49 -1.41
C PHE A 13 -5.15 -14.71 -2.38
N GLY A 14 -4.98 -14.23 -3.62
CA GLY A 14 -5.99 -14.28 -4.68
C GLY A 14 -6.93 -13.07 -4.72
N LEU A 15 -6.90 -12.18 -3.72
CA LEU A 15 -7.69 -10.94 -3.72
C LEU A 15 -6.93 -9.72 -4.28
N GLU A 16 -5.68 -9.87 -4.70
CA GLU A 16 -4.83 -8.77 -5.17
C GLU A 16 -5.46 -8.06 -6.37
N ALA A 17 -6.07 -8.81 -7.29
CA ALA A 17 -6.75 -8.25 -8.45
C ALA A 17 -8.01 -7.45 -8.09
N VAL A 18 -8.75 -7.89 -7.06
CA VAL A 18 -9.94 -7.18 -6.55
C VAL A 18 -9.51 -5.91 -5.85
N LEU A 19 -8.56 -6.01 -4.92
CA LEU A 19 -8.02 -4.86 -4.20
C LEU A 19 -7.40 -3.82 -5.15
N LYS A 20 -6.64 -4.27 -6.16
CA LYS A 20 -6.09 -3.43 -7.22
C LYS A 20 -7.19 -2.61 -7.92
N ARG A 21 -8.31 -3.26 -8.25
CA ARG A 21 -9.46 -2.58 -8.87
C ARG A 21 -10.09 -1.56 -7.94
N GLU A 22 -10.29 -1.90 -6.66
CA GLU A 22 -10.81 -0.94 -5.67
C GLU A 22 -9.92 0.31 -5.54
N ILE A 23 -8.59 0.14 -5.55
CA ILE A 23 -7.63 1.26 -5.48
C ILE A 23 -7.73 2.15 -6.72
N TYR A 24 -7.86 1.58 -7.93
CA TYR A 24 -8.11 2.37 -9.14
C TYR A 24 -9.46 3.07 -9.12
N ASP A 25 -10.51 2.42 -8.61
CA ASP A 25 -11.84 3.02 -8.48
C ASP A 25 -11.82 4.21 -7.51
N LEU A 26 -10.90 4.22 -6.53
CA LEU A 26 -10.64 5.39 -5.68
C LEU A 26 -9.83 6.51 -6.37
N GLY A 27 -9.21 6.22 -7.52
CA GLY A 27 -8.43 7.17 -8.30
C GLY A 27 -6.94 7.20 -7.95
N TYR A 28 -6.39 6.12 -7.37
CA TYR A 28 -4.97 6.03 -7.05
C TYR A 28 -4.23 5.02 -7.94
N ASP A 29 -2.96 5.31 -8.21
CA ASP A 29 -2.11 4.48 -9.05
C ASP A 29 -1.32 3.44 -8.24
N ILE A 30 -1.24 2.25 -8.81
CA ILE A 30 -0.56 1.09 -8.24
C ILE A 30 0.93 1.19 -8.53
N CYS A 31 1.76 1.07 -7.48
CA CYS A 31 3.21 0.93 -7.61
C CYS A 31 3.59 -0.51 -7.94
N GLU A 32 3.03 -1.45 -7.17
CA GLU A 32 3.49 -2.83 -7.16
C GLU A 32 2.36 -3.76 -6.69
N VAL A 33 2.33 -4.97 -7.24
CA VAL A 33 1.47 -6.06 -6.77
C VAL A 33 2.37 -7.24 -6.47
N GLN A 34 2.22 -7.79 -5.27
CA GLN A 34 2.92 -8.99 -4.82
C GLN A 34 1.91 -9.92 -4.14
N ASP A 35 2.26 -11.18 -3.96
CA ASP A 35 1.38 -12.15 -3.29
C ASP A 35 0.95 -11.61 -1.92
N GLY A 36 -0.36 -11.43 -1.74
CA GLY A 36 -0.96 -10.97 -0.50
C GLY A 36 -0.86 -9.46 -0.22
N ARG A 37 -0.39 -8.62 -1.16
CA ARG A 37 -0.41 -7.15 -0.96
C ARG A 37 -0.36 -6.34 -2.25
N VAL A 38 -0.91 -5.14 -2.16
CA VAL A 38 -0.88 -4.13 -3.23
C VAL A 38 -0.30 -2.82 -2.69
N SER A 39 0.73 -2.29 -3.34
CA SER A 39 1.35 -1.00 -3.02
C SER A 39 0.86 0.08 -3.98
N PHE A 40 0.56 1.28 -3.49
CA PHE A 40 0.02 2.39 -4.29
C PHE A 40 0.51 3.75 -3.78
N LEU A 41 0.54 4.76 -4.67
CA LEU A 41 0.87 6.14 -4.31
C LEU A 41 -0.37 6.94 -3.97
N GLY A 42 -0.29 7.75 -2.93
CA GLY A 42 -1.35 8.66 -2.55
C GLY A 42 -0.89 9.75 -1.61
N ASP A 43 -1.67 10.82 -1.47
CA ASP A 43 -1.41 11.85 -0.48
C ASP A 43 -2.06 11.50 0.88
N ALA A 44 -2.12 12.46 1.80
CA ALA A 44 -2.72 12.23 3.11
C ALA A 44 -4.22 11.87 3.02
N GLU A 45 -4.94 12.36 1.99
CA GLU A 45 -6.34 12.03 1.78
C GLU A 45 -6.50 10.56 1.36
N ALA A 46 -5.54 10.03 0.60
CA ALA A 46 -5.49 8.61 0.24
C ALA A 46 -5.49 7.69 1.46
N ILE A 47 -4.79 8.05 2.54
CA ILE A 47 -4.77 7.27 3.78
C ILE A 47 -6.20 7.14 4.34
N CYS A 48 -6.92 8.25 4.45
CA CYS A 48 -8.29 8.27 4.97
C CYS A 48 -9.25 7.51 4.07
N ARG A 49 -9.22 7.80 2.76
CA ARG A 49 -10.12 7.18 1.77
C ARG A 49 -9.88 5.68 1.65
N ALA A 50 -8.61 5.24 1.66
CA ALA A 50 -8.27 3.83 1.61
C ALA A 50 -8.81 3.06 2.83
N ASN A 51 -8.63 3.59 4.04
CA ASN A 51 -9.14 2.95 5.27
C ASN A 51 -10.68 2.90 5.32
N LEU A 52 -11.37 3.87 4.73
CA LEU A 52 -12.84 3.91 4.74
C LEU A 52 -13.49 3.08 3.62
N CYS A 53 -12.83 2.96 2.47
CA CYS A 53 -13.48 2.50 1.24
C CYS A 53 -12.95 1.17 0.70
N LEU A 54 -11.72 0.75 1.02
CA LEU A 54 -11.19 -0.53 0.54
C LEU A 54 -11.77 -1.66 1.38
N ARG A 55 -12.45 -2.61 0.74
CA ARG A 55 -13.18 -3.68 1.42
C ARG A 55 -12.39 -4.98 1.46
N SER A 56 -11.44 -5.13 0.53
CA SER A 56 -10.61 -6.33 0.41
C SER A 56 -9.25 -6.18 1.11
N ALA A 57 -8.89 -4.96 1.53
CA ALA A 57 -7.66 -4.70 2.28
C ALA A 57 -7.85 -5.05 3.76
N GLU A 58 -6.82 -5.63 4.38
CA GLU A 58 -6.82 -5.92 5.82
C GLU A 58 -6.45 -4.69 6.67
N ARG A 59 -5.56 -3.84 6.15
CA ARG A 59 -5.08 -2.60 6.78
C ARG A 59 -4.34 -1.75 5.75
N ILE A 60 -4.14 -0.47 6.06
CA ILE A 60 -3.33 0.45 5.23
C ILE A 60 -2.08 0.82 6.00
N LEU A 61 -0.91 0.50 5.44
CA LEU A 61 0.39 0.76 6.04
C LEU A 61 1.10 1.88 5.27
N LEU A 62 1.70 2.82 5.99
CA LEU A 62 2.63 3.79 5.42
C LEU A 62 4.02 3.16 5.32
N LYS A 63 4.61 3.11 4.13
CA LYS A 63 5.99 2.60 3.96
C LYS A 63 6.98 3.67 4.39
N ALA A 64 7.62 3.47 5.53
CA ALA A 64 8.65 4.38 6.04
C ALA A 64 9.95 4.31 5.24
N GLY A 65 10.28 3.14 4.69
CA GLY A 65 11.49 2.89 3.90
C GLY A 65 11.64 1.41 3.58
N SER A 66 12.57 1.09 2.69
CA SER A 66 12.99 -0.28 2.39
C SER A 66 14.46 -0.25 2.01
N PHE A 67 15.24 -1.11 2.63
CA PHE A 67 16.68 -1.26 2.40
C PHE A 67 17.09 -2.70 2.66
N HIS A 68 18.21 -3.11 2.08
CA HIS A 68 18.79 -4.43 2.27
C HIS A 68 19.64 -4.45 3.54
N ALA A 69 19.50 -5.50 4.36
CA ALA A 69 20.25 -5.67 5.60
C ALA A 69 20.56 -7.15 5.83
N GLU A 70 21.84 -7.50 6.01
CA GLU A 70 22.29 -8.88 6.30
C GLU A 70 22.91 -9.02 7.68
N SER A 71 23.13 -7.90 8.38
CA SER A 71 23.63 -7.82 9.74
C SER A 71 22.81 -6.87 10.61
N PHE A 72 23.02 -6.91 11.93
CA PHE A 72 22.41 -5.92 12.83
C PHE A 72 22.97 -4.51 12.61
N GLU A 73 24.24 -4.37 12.22
CA GLU A 73 24.82 -3.06 11.90
C GLU A 73 24.17 -2.43 10.66
N ASP A 74 23.72 -3.22 9.70
CA ASP A 74 22.98 -2.70 8.54
C ASP A 74 21.56 -2.24 8.93
N LEU A 75 20.97 -2.86 9.97
CA LEU A 75 19.60 -2.61 10.41
C LEU A 75 19.47 -1.40 11.35
N PHE A 76 20.47 -1.17 12.21
CA PHE A 76 20.46 -0.17 13.29
C PHE A 76 21.23 1.09 12.92
#